data_AF-A0A377NIP6-F1
#
_entry.id   AF-A0A377NIP6-F1
#
_cell.length_a   1.000
_cell.length_b   1.000
_cell.length_c   1.000
_cell.angle_alpha   90.00
_cell.angle_beta   90.00
_cell.angle_gamma   90.00
#
_symmetry.space_group_name_H-M   'P 1'
#
loop_
_entity.id
_entity.type
_entity.pdbx_description
1 polymer ?
#
loop_
_entity_poly.entity_id
_entity_poly.type
_entity_poly.pdbx_seq_one_letter_code
_entity_poly.pdbx_strand_id
1 'polypeptide(L)'
;MSLNGLKIVVDCANGATYHIAPSVMRELGAKVIAIGCEPDGMNINEKCGATDVRLLQERVLAEKADVGLAFDGDGDRIIMVDHEGNKVDGDQIMYIIAREGLRQGQLKGAWWAP
;
A
#
# COMPACT_ATOMS: atom_id res chain seq x y z
N MET A 1 10.07 8.65 12.21
CA MET A 1 8.83 8.00 11.74
C MET A 1 8.93 6.53 12.08
N SER A 2 7.87 5.90 12.60
CA SER A 2 7.86 4.47 12.98
C SER A 2 6.49 3.88 12.66
N LEU A 3 6.46 2.61 12.26
CA LEU A 3 5.26 1.81 12.00
C LEU A 3 5.02 0.76 13.11
N ASN A 4 5.65 0.94 14.28
CA ASN A 4 5.49 0.03 15.42
C ASN A 4 4.01 -0.16 15.78
N GLY A 5 3.63 -1.42 15.99
CA GLY A 5 2.25 -1.79 16.35
C GLY A 5 1.30 -1.99 15.17
N LEU A 6 1.71 -1.64 13.95
CA LEU A 6 0.90 -1.89 12.75
C LEU A 6 1.19 -3.28 12.18
N LYS A 7 0.13 -3.99 11.79
CA LYS A 7 0.17 -5.18 10.95
C LYS A 7 -0.21 -4.80 9.52
N ILE A 8 0.69 -5.04 8.59
CA ILE A 8 0.56 -4.64 7.18
C ILE A 8 0.62 -5.88 6.28
N VAL A 9 -0.33 -6.02 5.37
CA VAL A 9 -0.20 -6.95 4.24
C VAL A 9 0.39 -6.20 3.06
N VAL A 10 1.44 -6.74 2.43
CA VAL A 10 2.12 -6.13 1.30
C VAL A 10 2.07 -7.07 0.11
N ASP A 11 1.43 -6.63 -0.97
CA ASP A 11 1.41 -7.29 -2.27
C ASP A 11 2.35 -6.59 -3.24
N CYS A 12 3.39 -7.31 -3.67
CA CYS A 12 4.42 -6.79 -4.55
C CYS A 12 4.23 -7.18 -6.02
N ALA A 13 3.07 -7.76 -6.39
CA ALA A 13 2.72 -8.11 -7.76
C ALA A 13 3.70 -9.06 -8.48
N ASN A 14 4.54 -9.78 -7.73
CA ASN A 14 5.72 -10.49 -8.23
C ASN A 14 6.63 -9.60 -9.12
N GLY A 15 6.65 -8.30 -8.82
CA GLY A 15 7.34 -7.28 -9.57
C GLY A 15 8.64 -6.81 -8.90
N ALA A 16 9.11 -5.63 -9.30
CA ALA A 16 10.36 -5.03 -8.83
C ALA A 16 10.42 -4.84 -7.31
N THR A 17 9.27 -4.69 -6.64
CA THR A 17 9.19 -4.39 -5.21
C THR A 17 9.26 -5.60 -4.29
N TYR A 18 9.28 -6.83 -4.83
CA TYR A 18 9.11 -8.10 -4.09
C TYR A 18 10.00 -8.28 -2.85
N HIS A 19 11.22 -7.75 -2.88
CA HIS A 19 12.17 -7.86 -1.77
C HIS A 19 12.28 -6.55 -0.97
N ILE A 20 12.14 -5.39 -1.63
CA ILE A 20 12.38 -4.07 -1.02
C ILE A 20 11.20 -3.65 -0.15
N ALA A 21 9.97 -3.68 -0.67
CA ALA A 21 8.82 -3.14 0.04
C ALA A 21 8.56 -3.86 1.38
N PRO A 22 8.57 -5.20 1.46
CA PRO A 22 8.44 -5.88 2.74
C PRO A 22 9.60 -5.61 3.70
N SER A 23 10.83 -5.47 3.19
CA SER A 23 12.01 -5.20 4.03
C SER A 23 11.93 -3.82 4.69
N VAL A 24 11.63 -2.78 3.92
CA VAL A 24 11.51 -1.40 4.44
C VAL A 24 10.42 -1.30 5.50
N MET A 25 9.26 -1.91 5.27
CA MET A 25 8.16 -1.88 6.25
C MET A 25 8.52 -2.59 7.56
N ARG A 26 9.26 -3.71 7.50
CA ARG A 26 9.77 -4.41 8.69
C ARG A 26 10.82 -3.58 9.43
N GLU A 27 11.72 -2.93 8.71
CA GLU A 27 12.76 -2.06 9.29
C GLU A 27 12.14 -0.86 10.04
N LEU A 28 11.04 -0.32 9.54
CA LEU A 28 10.26 0.73 10.22
C LEU A 28 9.43 0.22 11.42
N GLY A 29 9.40 -1.10 11.66
CA GLY A 29 8.81 -1.72 12.84
C GLY A 29 7.44 -2.37 12.66
N ALA A 30 6.93 -2.46 11.43
CA ALA A 30 5.65 -3.11 11.16
C ALA A 30 5.74 -4.64 11.23
N LYS A 31 4.64 -5.29 11.64
CA LYS A 31 4.44 -6.73 11.41
C LYS A 31 3.98 -6.93 9.96
N VAL A 32 4.85 -7.45 9.11
CA VAL A 32 4.59 -7.56 7.65
C VAL A 32 4.21 -8.97 7.23
N ILE A 33 3.12 -9.07 6.48
CA ILE A 33 2.67 -10.28 5.77
C ILE A 33 2.84 -10.02 4.28
N ALA A 34 3.82 -10.67 3.66
CA ALA A 34 4.16 -10.47 2.26
C ALA A 34 3.40 -11.48 1.37
N ILE A 35 2.84 -11.01 0.27
CA ILE A 35 2.22 -11.79 -0.82
C ILE A 35 2.72 -11.25 -2.16
N GLY A 36 2.59 -12.03 -3.24
CA GLY A 36 3.12 -11.61 -4.55
C GLY A 36 4.62 -11.30 -4.50
N CYS A 37 5.39 -12.10 -3.75
CA CYS A 37 6.83 -11.89 -3.52
C CYS A 37 7.71 -13.05 -4.02
N GLU A 38 7.17 -13.90 -4.90
CA GLU A 38 7.85 -15.09 -5.43
C GLU A 38 7.91 -15.01 -6.96
N PRO A 39 8.65 -14.04 -7.53
CA PRO A 39 8.73 -13.88 -8.97
C PRO A 39 9.43 -15.08 -9.64
N ASP A 40 8.82 -15.60 -10.70
CA ASP A 40 9.38 -16.68 -11.53
C ASP A 40 9.79 -16.21 -12.95
N GLY A 41 9.62 -14.91 -13.21
CA GLY A 41 9.88 -14.27 -14.51
C GLY A 41 8.67 -14.24 -15.45
N MET A 42 7.57 -14.91 -15.11
CA MET A 42 6.35 -15.01 -15.92
C MET A 42 5.08 -14.60 -15.15
N ASN A 43 5.10 -14.63 -13.83
CA ASN A 43 3.94 -14.43 -12.93
C ASN A 43 3.73 -12.97 -12.45
N ILE A 44 4.32 -11.98 -13.13
CA ILE A 44 4.14 -10.56 -12.82
C ILE A 44 2.68 -10.13 -13.02
N ASN A 45 2.10 -9.44 -12.04
CA ASN A 45 0.69 -9.00 -12.01
C ASN A 45 -0.36 -10.14 -12.18
N GLU A 46 0.04 -11.41 -12.04
CA GLU A 46 -0.89 -12.53 -12.19
C GLU A 46 -1.77 -12.64 -10.93
N LYS A 47 -3.01 -12.12 -11.02
CA LYS A 47 -4.01 -12.15 -9.93
C LYS A 47 -3.50 -11.54 -8.61
N CYS A 48 -2.64 -10.53 -8.72
CA CYS A 48 -2.03 -9.82 -7.61
C CYS A 48 -1.71 -8.37 -8.01
N GLY A 49 -1.32 -7.57 -7.02
CA GLY A 49 -0.88 -6.20 -7.22
C GLY A 49 -2.00 -5.18 -7.38
N ALA A 50 -1.63 -3.95 -7.74
CA ALA A 50 -2.54 -2.81 -7.82
C ALA A 50 -3.68 -2.99 -8.85
N THR A 51 -3.50 -3.87 -9.83
CA THR A 51 -4.50 -4.21 -10.85
C THR A 51 -5.53 -5.24 -10.37
N ASP A 52 -5.19 -6.07 -9.38
CA ASP A 52 -6.07 -7.10 -8.81
C ASP A 52 -5.85 -7.25 -7.30
N VAL A 53 -6.62 -6.50 -6.52
CA VAL A 53 -6.48 -6.45 -5.06
C VAL A 53 -7.28 -7.53 -4.31
N ARG A 54 -7.94 -8.47 -5.00
CA ARG A 54 -8.83 -9.45 -4.35
C ARG A 54 -8.08 -10.29 -3.32
N LEU A 55 -6.91 -10.80 -3.69
CA LEU A 55 -6.06 -11.54 -2.78
C LEU A 55 -5.62 -10.68 -1.58
N LEU A 56 -5.26 -9.41 -1.84
CA LEU A 56 -4.90 -8.49 -0.77
C LEU A 56 -6.07 -8.28 0.22
N GLN A 57 -7.29 -8.05 -0.28
CA GLN A 57 -8.49 -7.88 0.56
C GLN A 57 -8.77 -9.10 1.43
N GLU A 58 -8.73 -10.30 0.83
CA GLU A 58 -8.90 -11.57 1.56
C GLU A 58 -7.86 -11.72 2.68
N ARG A 59 -6.59 -11.41 2.38
CA ARG A 59 -5.50 -11.54 3.35
C ARG A 59 -5.58 -10.49 4.45
N VAL A 60 -5.97 -9.25 4.15
CA VAL A 60 -6.19 -8.20 5.17
C VAL A 60 -7.25 -8.63 6.18
N LEU A 61 -8.40 -9.11 5.69
CA LEU A 61 -9.49 -9.57 6.55
C LEU A 61 -9.11 -10.82 7.36
N ALA A 62 -8.51 -11.83 6.71
CA ALA A 62 -8.11 -13.07 7.37
C ALA A 62 -7.08 -12.84 8.47
N GLU A 63 -6.14 -11.93 8.24
CA GLU A 63 -5.04 -11.65 9.16
C GLU A 63 -5.39 -10.56 10.18
N LYS A 64 -6.56 -9.91 10.04
CA LYS A 64 -6.94 -8.72 10.81
C LYS A 64 -5.81 -7.68 10.77
N ALA A 65 -5.36 -7.36 9.56
CA ALA A 65 -4.34 -6.35 9.32
C ALA A 65 -4.95 -4.94 9.39
N ASP A 66 -4.15 -3.96 9.80
CA ASP A 66 -4.58 -2.57 9.88
C ASP A 66 -4.70 -1.94 8.48
N VAL A 67 -3.87 -2.40 7.55
CA VAL A 67 -3.84 -1.94 6.17
C VAL A 67 -3.20 -2.96 5.23
N GLY A 68 -3.68 -3.00 4.00
CA GLY A 68 -3.06 -3.67 2.86
C GLY A 68 -2.46 -2.67 1.87
N LEU A 69 -1.29 -2.97 1.33
CA LEU A 69 -0.60 -2.18 0.30
C LEU A 69 -0.36 -3.06 -0.92
N ALA A 70 -0.89 -2.68 -2.08
CA ALA A 70 -0.66 -3.35 -3.35
C ALA A 70 0.13 -2.44 -4.29
N PHE A 71 1.33 -2.87 -4.67
CA PHE A 71 2.12 -2.26 -5.72
C PHE A 71 1.79 -2.86 -7.08
N ASP A 72 2.15 -2.19 -8.16
CA ASP A 72 2.22 -2.82 -9.48
C ASP A 72 3.62 -3.36 -9.80
N GLY A 73 3.75 -3.94 -10.99
CA GLY A 73 4.93 -4.69 -11.41
C GLY A 73 6.25 -3.93 -11.38
N ASP A 74 6.27 -2.62 -11.65
CA ASP A 74 7.46 -1.77 -11.57
C ASP A 74 7.46 -0.86 -10.32
N GLY A 75 6.33 -0.75 -9.62
CA GLY A 75 6.21 -0.10 -8.32
C GLY A 75 5.99 1.42 -8.40
N ASP A 76 5.53 1.94 -9.55
CA ASP A 76 5.17 3.35 -9.69
C ASP A 76 3.74 3.65 -9.20
N ARG A 77 2.91 2.62 -9.00
CA ARG A 77 1.56 2.74 -8.46
C ARG A 77 1.39 2.00 -7.14
N ILE A 78 0.43 2.51 -6.38
CA ILE A 78 -0.04 1.87 -5.16
C ILE A 78 -1.56 1.97 -5.07
N ILE A 79 -2.18 0.87 -4.65
CA ILE A 79 -3.55 0.81 -4.15
C ILE A 79 -3.50 0.34 -2.72
N MET A 80 -4.38 0.87 -1.88
CA MET A 80 -4.49 0.46 -0.48
C MET A 80 -5.78 -0.32 -0.25
N VAL A 81 -5.79 -1.11 0.82
CA VAL A 81 -6.97 -1.77 1.36
C VAL A 81 -7.05 -1.45 2.84
N ASP A 82 -8.20 -0.97 3.32
CA ASP A 82 -8.39 -0.69 4.74
C ASP A 82 -8.66 -1.97 5.56
N HIS A 83 -8.68 -1.84 6.88
CA HIS A 83 -8.95 -2.95 7.81
C HIS A 83 -10.32 -3.62 7.65
N GLU A 84 -11.28 -2.99 6.96
CA GLU A 84 -12.60 -3.56 6.64
C GLU A 84 -12.61 -4.23 5.26
N GLY A 85 -11.48 -4.24 4.56
CA GLY A 85 -11.33 -4.83 3.24
C GLY A 85 -11.77 -3.92 2.10
N ASN A 86 -12.03 -2.63 2.34
CA ASN A 86 -12.41 -1.71 1.28
C ASN A 86 -11.17 -1.26 0.50
N LYS A 87 -11.30 -1.20 -0.84
CA LYS A 87 -10.28 -0.61 -1.70
C LYS A 87 -10.21 0.89 -1.47
N VAL A 88 -8.99 1.41 -1.31
CA VAL A 88 -8.67 2.83 -1.22
C VAL A 88 -7.79 3.17 -2.43
N ASP A 89 -8.34 3.96 -3.35
CA ASP A 89 -7.68 4.28 -4.61
C ASP A 89 -6.79 5.54 -4.54
N GLY A 90 -6.15 5.88 -5.66
CA GLY A 90 -5.22 6.99 -5.75
C GLY A 90 -5.84 8.34 -5.36
N ASP A 91 -7.10 8.60 -5.69
CA ASP A 91 -7.75 9.86 -5.36
C ASP A 91 -7.97 10.00 -3.85
N GLN A 92 -8.38 8.91 -3.21
CA GLN A 92 -8.54 8.85 -1.76
C GLN A 92 -7.20 8.96 -1.03
N ILE A 93 -6.15 8.29 -1.52
CA ILE A 93 -4.79 8.39 -0.97
C ILE A 93 -4.26 9.83 -1.10
N MET A 94 -4.39 10.43 -2.28
CA MET A 94 -4.00 11.82 -2.51
C MET A 94 -4.74 12.78 -1.59
N TYR A 95 -6.05 12.58 -1.39
CA TYR A 95 -6.84 13.39 -0.46
C TYR A 95 -6.33 13.28 0.98
N ILE A 96 -6.02 12.06 1.47
CA ILE A 96 -5.49 11.85 2.82
C ILE A 96 -4.16 12.59 3.01
N ILE A 97 -3.23 12.45 2.05
CA ILE A 97 -1.92 13.11 2.09
C ILE A 97 -2.07 14.63 2.05
N ALA A 98 -2.89 15.15 1.13
CA ALA A 98 -3.13 16.59 1.00
C ALA A 98 -3.77 17.19 2.24
N ARG A 99 -4.77 16.51 2.81
CA ARG A 99 -5.45 16.93 4.05
C ARG A 99 -4.49 16.98 5.22
N GLU A 100 -3.60 15.99 5.35
CA GLU A 100 -2.58 15.99 6.40
C GLU A 100 -1.56 17.12 6.20
N GLY A 101 -1.09 17.32 4.98
CA GLY A 101 -0.18 18.43 4.65
C GLY A 101 -0.78 19.80 4.96
N LEU A 102 -2.08 20.00 4.70
CA LEU A 102 -2.80 21.21 5.10
C LEU A 102 -2.86 21.36 6.62
N ARG A 103 -3.18 20.28 7.34
CA ARG A 103 -3.24 20.28 8.82
C ARG A 103 -1.89 20.64 9.45
N GLN A 104 -0.79 20.20 8.84
CA GLN A 104 0.57 20.50 9.28
C GLN A 104 1.10 21.86 8.79
N GLY A 105 0.32 22.60 8.00
CA GLY A 105 0.76 23.86 7.38
C GLY A 105 1.85 23.70 6.32
N GLN A 106 2.10 22.49 5.84
CA GLN A 106 3.10 22.15 4.82
C GLN A 106 2.57 22.31 3.39
N LEU A 107 1.25 22.15 3.22
CA LEU A 107 0.58 22.55 1.99
C LEU A 107 0.06 23.97 2.14
N LYS A 108 0.56 24.87 1.29
CA LYS A 108 -0.05 26.17 1.06
C LYS A 108 -0.95 26.02 -0.15
N GLY A 109 -2.23 26.39 -0.01
CA GLY A 109 -3.16 26.37 -1.14
C GLY A 109 -2.59 27.17 -2.31
N ALA A 110 -2.62 26.61 -3.51
CA ALA A 110 -2.33 27.37 -4.72
C ALA A 110 -3.52 28.31 -4.98
N TRP A 111 -3.21 29.60 -5.08
CA TRP A 111 -4.04 30.74 -5.46
C TRP A 111 -5.40 30.42 -6.11
N TRP A 112 -6.45 30.42 -5.28
CA TRP A 112 -7.75 31.02 -5.57
C TRP A 112 -8.44 31.33 -4.24
N ALA A 113 -8.11 32.49 -3.69
CA ALA A 113 -8.94 33.14 -2.68
C ALA A 113 -9.51 34.40 -3.37
N PRO A 114 -10.83 34.53 -3.54
CA PRO A 114 -11.43 35.83 -3.85
C PRO A 114 -11.22 36.82 -2.70
#